data_AF-A0A9W5N2M1-F1
#
_entry.id   AF-A0A9W5N2M1-F1
#
_cell.length_a   1.000
_cell.length_b   1.000
_cell.length_c   1.000
_cell.angle_alpha   90.00
_cell.angle_beta   90.00
_cell.angle_gamma   90.00
#
_symmetry.space_group_name_H-M   'P 1'
#
loop_
_entity.id
_entity.type
_entity.pdbx_description
1 polymer ?
#
loop_
_entity_poly.entity_id
_entity_poly.type
_entity_poly.pdbx_seq_one_letter_code
_entity_poly.pdbx_strand_id
1 'polypeptide(L)'
;MEYLQQLQEPIAINFIRDIFMPTIYQIPYRQLPLQGIVSNQYKNDRYVMSEYGDDFGYYENTDINKVNIDEHHLVSWTFFSSEGINYLLPRIIINIQLNVSDIPTNLQSFITDLIYQKNLKDSLQYLNRDELTTMKNFFEWLLFDKPEALKILGENTLINNASYIENLINHNSPS
;
A
#
# COMPACT_ATOMS: atom_id res chain seq x y z
N MET A 1 -24.18 42.77 9.31
CA MET A 1 -23.54 41.87 10.29
C MET A 1 -24.18 40.52 10.06
N GLU A 2 -23.62 39.52 9.39
CA GLU A 2 -22.26 39.20 8.98
C GLU A 2 -22.34 38.44 7.65
N TYR A 3 -21.76 38.99 6.58
CA TYR A 3 -21.28 38.21 5.44
C TYR A 3 -19.76 38.16 5.61
N LEU A 4 -19.29 37.32 6.52
CA LEU A 4 -17.86 37.05 6.67
C LEU A 4 -17.45 36.12 5.53
N GLN A 5 -17.00 36.77 4.45
CA GLN A 5 -15.85 36.41 3.63
C GLN A 5 -15.53 34.92 3.56
N GLN A 6 -16.02 34.29 2.49
CA GLN A 6 -15.31 33.20 1.85
C GLN A 6 -13.90 33.71 1.48
N LEU A 7 -12.93 33.43 2.32
CA LEU A 7 -11.52 33.58 1.99
C LEU A 7 -11.20 32.53 0.94
N GLN A 8 -11.17 32.94 -0.34
CA GLN A 8 -10.41 32.20 -1.34
C GLN A 8 -8.95 32.21 -0.87
N GLU A 9 -8.43 31.05 -0.51
CA GLU A 9 -7.03 30.97 -0.13
C GLU A 9 -6.14 31.44 -1.31
N PRO A 10 -5.12 32.27 -1.05
CA PRO A 10 -4.24 32.76 -2.11
C PRO A 10 -3.59 31.58 -2.84
N ILE A 11 -3.59 31.63 -4.18
CA ILE A 11 -2.96 30.64 -5.07
C ILE A 11 -1.51 30.30 -4.63
N ALA A 12 -0.80 31.27 -4.07
CA ALA A 12 0.56 31.10 -3.54
C ALA A 12 0.63 30.15 -2.32
N ILE A 13 -0.38 30.08 -1.47
CA ILE A 13 -0.39 29.19 -0.29
C ILE A 13 -0.61 27.74 -0.71
N ASN A 14 -1.49 27.48 -1.68
CA ASN A 14 -1.64 26.15 -2.28
C ASN A 14 -0.35 25.71 -2.98
N PHE A 15 0.26 26.61 -3.76
CA PHE A 15 1.54 26.34 -4.45
C PHE A 15 2.69 26.05 -3.46
N ILE A 16 2.75 26.77 -2.32
CA ILE A 16 3.75 26.53 -1.27
C ILE A 16 3.45 25.22 -0.53
N ARG A 17 2.18 24.88 -0.29
CA ARG A 17 1.80 23.61 0.36
C ARG A 17 2.17 22.40 -0.51
N ASP A 18 1.99 22.52 -1.83
CA ASP A 18 2.41 21.51 -2.81
C ASP A 18 3.94 21.38 -2.93
N ILE A 19 4.70 22.42 -2.58
CA ILE A 19 6.17 22.42 -2.58
C ILE A 19 6.76 21.87 -1.27
N PHE A 20 6.12 22.11 -0.12
CA PHE A 20 6.70 21.87 1.21
C PHE A 20 6.07 20.74 2.03
N MET A 21 4.90 20.22 1.63
CA MET A 21 4.44 18.94 2.14
C MET A 21 4.77 17.89 1.08
N PRO A 22 5.58 16.86 1.38
CA PRO A 22 5.67 15.73 0.48
C PRO A 22 4.24 15.22 0.27
N THR A 23 3.80 15.12 -0.98
CA THR A 23 2.54 14.48 -1.33
C THR A 23 2.57 13.08 -0.73
N ILE A 24 1.89 12.88 0.40
CA ILE A 24 1.73 11.56 0.98
C ILE A 24 0.58 10.91 0.23
N TYR A 25 0.89 9.90 -0.57
CA TYR A 25 -0.13 9.06 -1.19
C TYR A 25 -0.82 8.25 -0.09
N GLN A 26 -2.14 8.39 0.00
CA GLN A 26 -2.93 7.78 1.07
C GLN A 26 -4.10 7.01 0.50
N ILE A 27 -4.27 5.79 1.02
CA ILE A 27 -5.45 4.98 0.78
C ILE A 27 -6.23 4.93 2.10
N PRO A 28 -7.57 5.11 2.10
CA PRO A 28 -8.35 5.07 3.32
C PRO A 28 -8.19 3.76 4.09
N TYR A 29 -8.20 3.85 5.42
CA TYR A 29 -8.28 2.68 6.30
C TYR A 29 -9.60 1.92 6.09
N ARG A 30 -9.54 0.60 6.32
CA ARG A 30 -10.67 -0.32 6.12
C ARG A 30 -10.96 -1.09 7.39
N GLN A 31 -12.15 -1.67 7.46
CA GLN A 31 -12.49 -2.59 8.56
C GLN A 31 -11.68 -3.88 8.44
N LEU A 32 -11.32 -4.44 9.58
CA LEU A 32 -10.66 -5.75 9.66
C LEU A 32 -11.54 -6.81 8.97
N PRO A 33 -11.00 -7.65 8.07
CA PRO A 33 -11.77 -8.70 7.42
C PRO A 33 -12.32 -9.70 8.44
N LEU A 34 -13.55 -10.19 8.22
CA LEU A 34 -14.22 -11.11 9.15
C LEU A 34 -13.45 -12.42 9.35
N GLN A 35 -12.71 -12.88 8.34
CA GLN A 35 -11.89 -14.09 8.42
C GLN A 35 -10.45 -13.82 8.89
N GLY A 36 -10.14 -12.58 9.26
CA GLY A 36 -8.80 -12.10 9.58
C GLY A 36 -7.95 -11.80 8.34
N ILE A 37 -6.74 -11.33 8.60
CA ILE A 37 -5.78 -10.88 7.60
C ILE A 37 -5.04 -12.07 6.96
N VAL A 38 -4.69 -13.07 7.77
CA VAL A 38 -3.96 -14.27 7.33
C VAL A 38 -4.93 -15.26 6.70
N SER A 39 -4.53 -15.88 5.59
CA SER A 39 -5.37 -16.86 4.89
C SER A 39 -5.59 -18.11 5.75
N ASN A 40 -6.84 -18.57 5.82
CA ASN A 40 -7.24 -19.74 6.60
C ASN A 40 -6.46 -21.01 6.24
N GLN A 41 -5.98 -21.14 5.00
CA GLN A 41 -5.18 -22.30 4.60
C GLN A 41 -3.88 -22.42 5.42
N TYR A 42 -3.26 -21.29 5.79
CA TYR A 42 -2.02 -21.27 6.56
C TYR A 42 -2.27 -21.31 8.07
N LYS A 43 -3.40 -20.75 8.53
CA LYS A 43 -3.84 -20.90 9.94
C LYS A 43 -4.06 -22.36 10.34
N ASN A 44 -4.43 -23.19 9.37
CA ASN A 44 -4.69 -24.62 9.57
C ASN A 44 -3.45 -25.50 9.28
N ASP A 45 -2.36 -24.92 8.78
CA ASP A 45 -1.12 -25.66 8.53
C ASP A 45 -0.26 -25.67 9.80
N ARG A 46 -0.02 -26.87 10.34
CA ARG A 46 0.72 -27.05 11.60
C ARG A 46 2.18 -26.59 11.50
N TYR A 47 2.84 -26.79 10.37
CA TYR A 47 4.23 -26.41 10.19
C TYR A 47 4.35 -24.89 10.08
N VAL A 48 3.49 -24.28 9.27
CA VAL A 48 3.46 -22.82 9.11
C VAL A 48 3.11 -22.14 10.43
N MET A 49 2.12 -22.63 11.16
CA MET A 49 1.76 -22.06 12.47
C MET A 49 2.84 -22.25 13.53
N SER A 50 3.63 -23.33 13.46
CA SER A 50 4.75 -23.53 14.39
C SER A 50 5.88 -22.52 14.16
N GLU A 51 6.02 -21.99 12.95
CA GLU A 51 7.10 -21.08 12.56
C GLU A 51 6.66 -19.62 12.60
N TYR A 52 5.45 -19.31 12.12
CA TYR A 52 4.96 -17.93 11.93
C TYR A 52 3.76 -17.57 12.82
N GLY A 53 3.34 -18.45 13.73
CA GLY A 53 2.13 -18.26 14.54
C GLY A 53 2.13 -16.97 15.37
N ASP A 54 3.29 -16.61 15.92
CA ASP A 54 3.46 -15.38 16.71
C ASP A 54 3.35 -14.13 15.81
N ASP A 55 3.95 -14.16 14.62
CA ASP A 55 3.86 -13.04 13.66
C ASP A 55 2.45 -12.91 13.08
N PHE A 56 1.77 -14.02 12.79
CA PHE A 56 0.35 -13.99 12.44
C PHE A 56 -0.46 -13.36 13.57
N GLY A 57 -0.18 -13.75 14.81
CA GLY A 57 -0.77 -13.14 16.01
C GLY A 57 -0.52 -11.64 16.09
N TYR A 58 0.69 -11.18 15.74
CA TYR A 58 1.02 -9.76 15.67
C TYR A 58 0.14 -9.03 14.65
N TYR A 59 0.08 -9.50 13.40
CA TYR A 59 -0.72 -8.84 12.36
C TYR A 59 -2.22 -8.86 12.67
N GLU A 60 -2.75 -9.98 13.17
CA GLU A 60 -4.20 -10.14 13.42
C GLU A 60 -4.70 -9.36 14.65
N ASN A 61 -3.86 -9.15 15.65
CA ASN A 61 -4.27 -8.57 16.94
C ASN A 61 -3.75 -7.16 17.20
N THR A 62 -2.90 -6.61 16.31
CA THR A 62 -2.38 -5.25 16.43
C THR A 62 -3.27 -4.27 15.66
N ASP A 63 -3.62 -3.15 16.30
CA ASP A 63 -4.26 -2.02 15.61
C ASP A 63 -3.45 -1.63 14.38
N ILE A 64 -4.09 -1.49 13.22
CA ILE A 64 -3.41 -1.19 11.95
C ILE A 64 -2.50 0.05 12.02
N ASN A 65 -2.84 1.04 12.85
CA ASN A 65 -2.03 2.25 13.02
C ASN A 65 -0.71 1.98 13.77
N LYS A 66 -0.64 0.86 14.49
CA LYS A 66 0.51 0.40 15.26
C LYS A 66 1.26 -0.76 14.60
N VAL A 67 0.75 -1.28 13.48
CA VAL A 67 1.45 -2.30 12.71
C VAL A 67 2.70 -1.68 12.09
N ASN A 68 3.85 -2.27 12.40
CA ASN A 68 5.13 -1.98 11.78
C ASN A 68 5.46 -3.12 10.82
N ILE A 69 5.82 -2.77 9.59
CA ILE A 69 6.16 -3.74 8.55
C ILE A 69 7.66 -3.59 8.32
N ASP A 70 8.42 -4.33 9.11
CA ASP A 70 9.87 -4.30 9.15
C ASP A 70 10.44 -5.73 9.24
N GLU A 71 11.71 -5.84 9.60
CA GLU A 71 12.43 -7.10 9.74
C GLU A 71 12.05 -7.93 10.98
N HIS A 72 11.36 -7.35 11.97
CA HIS A 72 11.00 -8.04 13.21
C HIS A 72 9.80 -8.98 13.04
N HIS A 73 8.93 -8.68 12.08
CA HIS A 73 7.73 -9.46 11.75
C HIS A 73 7.71 -9.85 10.26
N LEU A 74 8.83 -10.43 9.81
CA LEU A 74 9.06 -10.78 8.41
C LEU A 74 8.25 -12.02 8.01
N VAL A 75 7.14 -11.78 7.33
CA VAL A 75 6.20 -12.82 6.89
C VAL A 75 5.96 -12.67 5.40
N SER A 76 6.05 -13.77 4.66
CA SER A 76 5.75 -13.79 3.23
C SER A 76 4.34 -13.27 2.95
N TRP A 77 4.21 -12.35 1.99
CA TRP A 77 2.91 -11.83 1.56
C TRP A 77 1.96 -12.91 1.07
N THR A 78 2.48 -14.05 0.60
CA THR A 78 1.68 -15.20 0.16
C THR A 78 0.82 -15.79 1.29
N PHE A 79 1.17 -15.57 2.56
CA PHE A 79 0.41 -16.06 3.71
C PHE A 79 -0.86 -15.25 3.99
N PHE A 80 -0.94 -14.02 3.49
CA PHE A 80 -2.09 -13.14 3.72
C PHE A 80 -3.19 -13.38 2.68
N SER A 81 -4.45 -13.20 3.10
CA SER A 81 -5.58 -13.19 2.18
C SER A 81 -5.57 -11.90 1.35
N SER A 82 -6.24 -11.89 0.20
CA SER A 82 -6.38 -10.66 -0.61
C SER A 82 -7.07 -9.54 0.16
N GLU A 83 -8.08 -9.88 0.98
CA GLU A 83 -8.74 -8.93 1.89
C GLU A 83 -7.80 -8.42 2.98
N GLY A 84 -6.94 -9.30 3.52
CA GLY A 84 -5.93 -8.95 4.50
C GLY A 84 -4.87 -8.00 3.95
N ILE A 85 -4.39 -8.26 2.73
CA ILE A 85 -3.48 -7.34 2.02
C ILE A 85 -4.18 -6.00 1.77
N ASN A 86 -5.43 -6.05 1.31
CA ASN A 86 -6.23 -4.85 1.10
C ASN A 86 -6.43 -4.06 2.41
N TYR A 87 -6.61 -4.73 3.54
CA TYR A 87 -6.66 -4.10 4.86
C TYR A 87 -5.32 -3.42 5.22
N LEU A 88 -4.18 -4.08 4.98
CA LEU A 88 -2.85 -3.57 5.31
C LEU A 88 -2.33 -2.49 4.34
N LEU A 89 -2.93 -2.37 3.15
CA LEU A 89 -2.43 -1.50 2.07
C LEU A 89 -2.16 -0.04 2.50
N PRO A 90 -3.04 0.66 3.26
CA PRO A 90 -2.75 2.00 3.75
C PRO A 90 -1.42 2.08 4.52
N ARG A 91 -1.14 1.06 5.34
CA ARG A 91 0.07 1.00 6.16
C ARG A 91 1.29 0.66 5.32
N ILE A 92 1.17 -0.23 4.34
CA ILE A 92 2.24 -0.56 3.38
C ILE A 92 2.70 0.70 2.64
N ILE A 93 1.76 1.45 2.07
CA ILE A 93 2.04 2.65 1.26
C ILE A 93 2.70 3.75 2.11
N ILE A 94 2.24 3.96 3.35
CA ILE A 94 2.87 4.93 4.26
C ILE A 94 4.30 4.48 4.63
N ASN A 95 4.52 3.22 4.98
CA ASN A 95 5.85 2.77 5.40
C ASN A 95 6.88 2.83 4.27
N ILE A 96 6.49 2.56 3.02
CA ILE A 96 7.41 2.73 1.88
C ILE A 96 7.79 4.20 1.71
N GLN A 97 6.83 5.12 1.80
CA GLN A 97 7.10 6.55 1.66
C GLN A 97 8.03 7.09 2.76
N LEU A 98 7.85 6.61 4.00
CA LEU A 98 8.68 7.02 5.15
C LEU A 98 10.09 6.46 5.10
N ASN A 99 10.31 5.32 4.44
CA ASN A 99 11.59 4.62 4.40
C ASN A 99 12.14 4.52 2.97
N VAL A 100 11.87 5.51 2.11
CA VAL A 100 12.16 5.44 0.68
C VAL A 100 13.66 5.22 0.36
N SER A 101 14.55 5.66 1.25
CA SER A 101 15.99 5.47 1.12
C SER A 101 16.50 4.11 1.60
N ASP A 102 15.68 3.38 2.36
CA ASP A 102 16.01 2.08 2.97
C ASP A 102 14.73 1.27 3.19
N ILE A 103 14.10 0.87 2.09
CA ILE A 103 12.78 0.21 2.12
C ILE A 103 12.98 -1.18 2.76
N PRO A 104 12.26 -1.54 3.84
CA PRO A 104 12.36 -2.87 4.44
C PRO A 104 12.12 -4.00 3.44
N THR A 105 12.87 -5.11 3.56
CA THR A 105 12.81 -6.23 2.60
C THR A 105 11.40 -6.74 2.37
N ASN A 106 10.56 -6.83 3.41
CA ASN A 106 9.18 -7.27 3.23
C ASN A 106 8.39 -6.32 2.32
N LEU A 107 8.59 -5.01 2.45
CA LEU A 107 7.93 -4.01 1.60
C LEU A 107 8.51 -3.98 0.18
N GLN A 108 9.80 -4.29 0.01
CA GLN A 108 10.38 -4.52 -1.32
C GLN A 108 9.74 -5.74 -2.00
N SER A 109 9.54 -6.84 -1.26
CA SER A 109 8.84 -8.03 -1.76
C SER A 109 7.39 -7.72 -2.14
N PHE A 110 6.67 -6.93 -1.34
CA PHE A 110 5.32 -6.47 -1.69
C PHE A 110 5.29 -5.83 -3.08
N ILE A 111 6.20 -4.88 -3.33
CA ILE A 111 6.27 -4.14 -4.60
C ILE A 111 6.67 -5.06 -5.75
N THR A 112 7.71 -5.88 -5.54
CA THR A 112 8.22 -6.79 -6.58
C THR A 112 7.19 -7.83 -6.99
N ASP A 113 6.43 -8.34 -6.03
CA ASP A 113 5.51 -9.46 -6.22
C ASP A 113 4.06 -9.04 -6.53
N LEU A 114 3.75 -7.74 -6.44
CA LEU A 114 2.38 -7.20 -6.44
C LEU A 114 1.50 -7.76 -7.56
N ILE A 115 2.03 -7.82 -8.78
CA ILE A 115 1.27 -8.24 -9.97
C ILE A 115 1.51 -9.69 -10.37
N TYR A 116 2.41 -10.39 -9.68
CA TYR A 116 2.79 -11.77 -9.98
C TYR A 116 2.13 -12.77 -9.02
N GLN A 117 2.01 -12.41 -7.74
CA GLN A 117 1.35 -13.26 -6.75
C GLN A 117 -0.16 -13.04 -6.78
N LYS A 118 -0.92 -14.14 -6.83
CA LYS A 118 -2.38 -14.09 -7.01
C LYS A 118 -3.06 -13.25 -5.93
N ASN A 119 -2.75 -13.47 -4.66
CA ASN A 119 -3.39 -12.76 -3.55
C ASN A 119 -3.07 -11.25 -3.53
N LEU A 120 -1.82 -10.88 -3.83
CA LEU A 120 -1.43 -9.47 -3.99
C LEU A 120 -2.15 -8.83 -5.18
N LYS A 121 -2.15 -9.48 -6.33
CA LYS A 121 -2.82 -9.00 -7.54
C LYS A 121 -4.33 -8.86 -7.35
N ASP A 122 -4.96 -9.84 -6.69
CA ASP A 122 -6.39 -9.83 -6.38
C ASP A 122 -6.73 -8.77 -5.34
N SER A 123 -5.80 -8.40 -4.45
CA SER A 123 -6.03 -7.32 -3.46
C SER A 123 -6.33 -5.97 -4.14
N LEU A 124 -5.76 -5.74 -5.34
CA LEU A 124 -6.01 -4.52 -6.12
C LEU A 124 -7.45 -4.43 -6.64
N GLN A 125 -8.18 -5.55 -6.74
CA GLN A 125 -9.58 -5.56 -7.19
C GLN A 125 -10.56 -4.98 -6.16
N TYR A 126 -10.13 -4.84 -4.91
CA TYR A 126 -10.93 -4.21 -3.86
C TYR A 126 -10.83 -2.67 -3.88
N LEU A 127 -9.93 -2.11 -4.70
CA LEU A 127 -9.71 -0.68 -4.79
C LEU A 127 -10.71 -0.04 -5.75
N ASN A 128 -11.31 1.06 -5.32
CA ASN A 128 -12.09 1.91 -6.21
C ASN A 128 -11.17 2.68 -7.17
N ARG A 129 -11.77 3.40 -8.14
CA ARG A 129 -11.02 4.14 -9.16
C ARG A 129 -10.05 5.17 -8.56
N ASP A 130 -10.45 5.94 -7.57
CA ASP A 130 -9.61 6.98 -6.96
C ASP A 130 -8.45 6.37 -6.17
N GLU A 131 -8.69 5.24 -5.50
CA GLU A 131 -7.67 4.46 -4.80
C GLU A 131 -6.67 3.84 -5.80
N LEU A 132 -7.14 3.32 -6.93
CA LEU A 132 -6.27 2.84 -8.01
C LEU A 132 -5.45 3.98 -8.62
N THR A 133 -6.05 5.14 -8.86
CA THR A 133 -5.32 6.33 -9.32
C THR A 133 -4.26 6.74 -8.31
N THR A 134 -4.56 6.69 -7.01
CA THR A 134 -3.59 6.96 -5.95
C THR A 134 -2.43 5.96 -5.96
N MET A 135 -2.73 4.66 -6.10
CA MET A 135 -1.70 3.61 -6.25
C MET A 135 -0.83 3.83 -7.48
N LYS A 136 -1.43 4.19 -8.63
CA LYS A 136 -0.68 4.48 -9.85
C LYS A 136 0.28 5.65 -9.63
N ASN A 137 -0.22 6.77 -9.10
CA ASN A 137 0.59 7.95 -8.85
C ASN A 137 1.70 7.68 -7.82
N PHE A 138 1.45 6.82 -6.84
CA PHE A 138 2.48 6.34 -5.90
C PHE A 138 3.62 5.60 -6.61
N PHE A 139 3.32 4.71 -7.56
CA PHE A 139 4.35 4.04 -8.35
C PHE A 139 5.10 4.99 -9.29
N GLU A 140 4.40 5.93 -9.92
CA GLU A 140 5.02 6.97 -10.75
C GLU A 140 5.95 7.87 -9.92
N TRP A 141 5.56 8.22 -8.70
CA TRP A 141 6.41 8.97 -7.77
C TRP A 141 7.68 8.19 -7.37
N LEU A 142 7.56 6.89 -7.08
CA LEU A 142 8.73 6.04 -6.84
C LEU A 142 9.67 6.00 -8.06
N LEU A 143 9.10 6.01 -9.27
CA LEU A 143 9.83 5.91 -10.53
C LEU A 143 10.55 7.21 -10.90
N PHE A 144 9.87 8.36 -10.80
CA PHE A 144 10.36 9.63 -11.34
C PHE A 144 10.96 10.56 -10.27
N ASP A 145 10.46 10.50 -9.03
CA ASP A 145 10.82 11.47 -7.97
C ASP A 145 11.71 10.87 -6.87
N LYS A 146 11.97 9.55 -6.92
CA LYS A 146 12.72 8.81 -5.88
C LYS A 146 13.83 7.93 -6.46
N PRO A 147 14.98 8.52 -6.79
CA PRO A 147 16.11 7.77 -7.35
C PRO A 147 16.65 6.70 -6.39
N GLU A 148 16.46 6.84 -5.08
CA GLU A 148 16.83 5.81 -4.10
C GLU A 148 15.93 4.57 -4.22
N ALA A 149 14.61 4.76 -4.29
CA ALA A 149 13.67 3.66 -4.47
C ALA A 149 13.86 2.96 -5.82
N LEU A 150 14.13 3.73 -6.88
CA LEU A 150 14.42 3.18 -8.21
C LEU A 150 15.61 2.21 -8.20
N LYS A 151 16.68 2.54 -7.45
CA LYS A 151 17.86 1.66 -7.30
C LYS A 151 17.54 0.37 -6.55
N ILE A 152 16.60 0.42 -5.60
CA ILE A 152 16.23 -0.72 -4.76
C ILE A 152 15.26 -1.65 -5.51
N LEU A 153 14.21 -1.08 -6.12
CA LEU A 153 13.06 -1.82 -6.64
C LEU A 153 13.21 -2.16 -8.14
N GLY A 154 14.02 -1.39 -8.87
CA GLY A 154 14.22 -1.54 -10.30
C GLY A 154 13.13 -0.88 -11.15
N GLU A 155 13.55 -0.26 -12.26
CA GLU A 155 12.68 0.48 -13.18
C GLU A 155 11.56 -0.37 -13.75
N ASN A 156 11.88 -1.58 -14.25
CA ASN A 156 10.91 -2.48 -14.86
C ASN A 156 9.80 -2.89 -13.88
N THR A 157 10.14 -3.11 -12.60
CA THR A 157 9.17 -3.44 -11.56
C THR A 157 8.15 -2.32 -11.39
N LEU A 158 8.62 -1.09 -11.27
CA LEU A 158 7.77 0.08 -11.06
C LEU A 158 6.89 0.39 -12.28
N ILE A 159 7.46 0.32 -13.49
CA ILE A 159 6.71 0.49 -14.75
C ILE A 159 5.62 -0.57 -14.86
N ASN A 160 5.95 -1.85 -14.65
CA ASN A 160 4.98 -2.93 -14.80
C ASN A 160 3.82 -2.79 -13.80
N ASN A 161 4.11 -2.42 -12.56
CA ASN A 161 3.08 -2.17 -11.56
C ASN A 161 2.17 -0.99 -11.95
N ALA A 162 2.75 0.14 -12.34
CA ALA A 162 2.00 1.32 -12.77
C ALA A 162 1.11 1.01 -13.99
N SER A 163 1.65 0.34 -15.02
CA SER A 163 0.91 -0.06 -16.22
C SER A 163 -0.20 -1.07 -15.91
N TYR A 164 0.03 -2.02 -15.00
CA TYR A 164 -1.01 -2.94 -14.57
C TYR A 164 -2.18 -2.22 -13.89
N ILE A 165 -1.89 -1.28 -13.00
CA ILE A 165 -2.92 -0.48 -12.31
C ILE A 165 -3.66 0.42 -13.29
N GLU A 166 -2.96 1.04 -14.25
CA GLU A 166 -3.60 1.83 -15.31
C GLU A 166 -4.57 0.99 -16.14
N ASN A 167 -4.19 -0.25 -16.46
CA ASN A 167 -5.10 -1.19 -17.11
C ASN A 167 -6.34 -1.47 -16.24
N LEU A 168 -6.19 -1.67 -14.92
CA LEU A 168 -7.35 -1.84 -14.02
C LEU A 168 -8.28 -0.63 -14.02
N ILE A 169 -7.73 0.60 -14.00
CA ILE A 169 -8.52 1.84 -14.06
C ILE A 169 -9.35 1.89 -15.35
N ASN A 170 -8.72 1.54 -16.48
CA ASN A 170 -9.36 1.60 -17.79
C ASN A 170 -10.43 0.51 -17.98
N HIS A 171 -10.28 -0.67 -17.36
CA HIS A 171 -11.22 -1.78 -17.50
C HIS A 171 -12.33 -1.77 -16.43
N ASN A 172 -12.11 -1.15 -15.27
CA ASN A 172 -13.13 -1.01 -14.19
C ASN A 172 -14.02 0.24 -14.35
N SER A 173 -14.00 0.89 -15.51
CA SER A 173 -14.93 1.97 -15.82
C SER A 173 -16.31 1.39 -16.16
N PRO A 174 -17.40 1.71 -15.43
CA PRO A 174 -18.73 1.35 -15.90
C PRO A 174 -18.96 2.07 -17.24
N SER A 175 -19.44 1.30 -18.22
CA SER A 175 -19.95 1.83 -19.49
C SER A 175 -21.28 2.55 -19.28
#